data_AF-A0A8T9SB49-F1
#
_entry.id   AF-A0A8T9SB49-F1
#
_cell.length_a   1.000
_cell.length_b   1.000
_cell.length_c   1.000
_cell.angle_alpha   90.00
_cell.angle_beta   90.00
_cell.angle_gamma   90.00
#
_symmetry.space_group_name_H-M   'P 1'
#
loop_
_entity.id
_entity.type
_entity.pdbx_description
1 polymer ?
#
loop_
_entity_poly.entity_id
_entity_poly.type
_entity_poly.pdbx_seq_one_letter_code
_entity_poly.pdbx_strand_id
1 'polypeptide(L)'
;MQTFFTSLYSALISIFQSQRPADYGLYKTDIFSLVGWSTLGVALLLVLAYYYVFNSALRTGMFRTTHWVLTLALAAGLGVLLANTLSKSHGAEPSSYLGYFMVVNMLVAALWFFLFSVLLKRWSTYARTTPFVGPF
;
A
#
# COMPACT_ATOMS: atom_id res chain seq x y z
N MET A 1 -13.30 13.48 3.43
CA MET A 1 -12.46 12.35 2.95
C MET A 1 -11.03 12.38 3.51
N GLN A 2 -10.40 13.54 3.72
CA GLN A 2 -9.11 13.66 4.44
C GLN A 2 -9.11 12.94 5.79
N THR A 3 -10.21 13.04 6.54
CA THR A 3 -10.39 12.48 7.88
C THR A 3 -10.14 10.97 7.99
N PHE A 4 -10.41 10.18 6.93
CA PHE A 4 -10.20 8.73 6.97
C PHE A 4 -8.71 8.39 7.08
N PHE A 5 -7.89 8.83 6.12
CA PHE A 5 -6.46 8.55 6.12
C PHE A 5 -5.75 9.23 7.28
N THR A 6 -6.17 10.45 7.64
CA THR A 6 -5.65 11.12 8.82
C THR A 6 -5.88 10.29 10.09
N SER A 7 -7.07 9.70 10.26
CA SER A 7 -7.37 8.84 11.42
C SER A 7 -6.60 7.52 11.36
N LEU A 8 -6.51 6.91 10.17
CA LEU A 8 -5.78 5.67 9.95
C LEU A 8 -4.29 5.82 10.27
N TYR A 9 -3.61 6.80 9.66
CA TYR A 9 -2.19 7.03 9.88
C TYR A 9 -1.90 7.51 11.30
N SER A 10 -2.72 8.41 11.86
CA SER A 10 -2.50 8.83 13.25
C SER A 10 -2.64 7.68 14.24
N ALA A 11 -3.63 6.80 14.07
CA ALA A 11 -3.78 5.60 14.89
C ALA A 11 -2.59 4.65 14.71
N LEU A 12 -2.22 4.32 13.47
CA LEU A 12 -1.13 3.38 13.19
C LEU A 12 0.23 3.90 13.66
N ILE A 13 0.54 5.17 13.43
CA ILE A 13 1.79 5.78 13.88
C ILE A 13 1.81 5.87 15.41
N SER A 14 0.67 6.14 16.07
CA SER A 14 0.61 6.24 17.54
C SER A 14 0.98 4.94 18.27
N ILE A 15 0.84 3.78 17.60
CA ILE A 15 1.27 2.48 18.11
C ILE A 15 2.80 2.40 18.21
N PHE A 16 3.52 3.00 17.26
CA PHE A 16 4.99 2.96 17.20
C PHE A 16 5.65 4.17 17.85
N GLN A 17 5.02 5.35 17.74
CA GLN A 17 5.55 6.59 18.27
C GLN A 17 4.42 7.48 18.79
N SER A 18 4.35 7.64 20.11
CA SER A 18 3.35 8.52 20.75
C SER A 18 3.73 10.00 20.73
N GLN A 19 5.00 10.33 20.49
CA GLN A 19 5.47 11.72 20.41
C GLN A 19 5.10 12.34 19.06
N ARG A 20 4.36 13.46 19.10
CA ARG A 20 3.96 14.22 17.92
C ARG A 20 5.00 15.32 17.67
N PRO A 21 5.66 15.35 16.50
CA PRO A 21 6.61 16.42 16.16
C PRO A 21 5.89 17.74 15.92
N ALA A 22 6.64 18.85 15.91
CA ALA A 22 6.11 20.18 15.60
C ALA A 22 5.39 20.23 14.23
N ASP A 23 5.89 19.47 13.26
CA ASP A 23 5.34 19.38 11.90
C ASP A 23 4.09 18.50 11.79
N TYR A 24 3.60 17.94 12.89
CA TYR A 24 2.43 17.06 12.89
C TYR A 24 1.19 17.71 12.27
N GLY A 25 1.09 19.06 12.32
CA GLY A 25 0.06 19.82 11.63
C GLY A 25 0.06 19.58 10.12
N LEU A 26 1.23 19.69 9.48
CA LEU A 26 1.42 19.48 8.03
C LEU A 26 1.08 18.04 7.61
N TYR A 27 1.46 17.08 8.44
CA TYR A 27 1.13 15.68 8.20
C TYR A 27 -0.38 15.44 8.20
N LYS A 28 -1.07 16.05 9.17
CA LYS A 28 -2.50 15.85 9.40
C LYS A 28 -3.38 16.48 8.32
N THR A 29 -3.00 17.65 7.79
CA THR A 29 -3.78 18.41 6.82
C THR A 29 -3.65 17.84 5.42
N ASP A 30 -2.42 17.61 4.96
CA ASP A 30 -2.16 17.40 3.54
C ASP A 30 -1.48 16.05 3.26
N ILE A 31 -0.39 15.73 3.97
CA ILE A 31 0.46 14.57 3.64
C ILE A 31 -0.31 13.25 3.83
N PHE A 32 -0.99 13.05 4.96
CA PHE A 32 -1.68 11.78 5.25
C PHE A 32 -2.76 11.45 4.23
N SER A 33 -3.56 12.44 3.84
CA SER A 33 -4.60 12.23 2.84
C SER A 33 -3.99 11.99 1.46
N LEU A 34 -3.03 12.82 1.04
CA LEU A 34 -2.40 12.70 -0.27
C LEU A 34 -1.69 11.35 -0.44
N VAL A 35 -0.85 10.97 0.53
CA VAL A 35 -0.13 9.70 0.51
C VAL A 35 -1.10 8.54 0.61
N GLY A 36 -2.12 8.62 1.46
CA GLY A 36 -3.15 7.58 1.59
C GLY A 36 -3.87 7.28 0.28
N TRP A 37 -4.39 8.31 -0.39
CA TRP A 37 -5.05 8.15 -1.68
C TRP A 37 -4.11 7.68 -2.78
N SER A 38 -2.87 8.20 -2.80
CA SER A 38 -1.86 7.79 -3.78
C SER A 38 -1.47 6.33 -3.59
N THR A 39 -1.25 5.88 -2.35
CA THR A 39 -0.96 4.48 -2.01
C THR A 39 -2.11 3.57 -2.41
N LEU A 40 -3.37 3.96 -2.15
CA LEU A 40 -4.54 3.19 -2.54
C LEU A 40 -4.65 3.07 -4.06
N GLY A 41 -4.48 4.18 -4.79
CA GLY A 41 -4.51 4.20 -6.25
C GLY A 41 -3.41 3.36 -6.87
N VAL A 42 -2.17 3.47 -6.36
CA VAL A 42 -1.04 2.66 -6.83
C VAL A 42 -1.23 1.19 -6.50
N ALA A 43 -1.71 0.83 -5.31
CA ALA A 43 -2.00 -0.56 -4.95
C ALA A 43 -3.07 -1.16 -5.88
N LEU A 44 -4.13 -0.41 -6.19
CA LEU A 44 -5.18 -0.84 -7.11
C LEU A 44 -4.64 -1.02 -8.54
N LEU A 45 -3.89 -0.06 -9.06
CA LEU A 45 -3.23 -0.16 -10.36
C LEU A 45 -2.27 -1.35 -10.43
N LEU A 46 -1.52 -1.61 -9.35
CA LEU A 46 -0.58 -2.73 -9.30
C LEU A 46 -1.29 -4.08 -9.34
N VAL A 47 -2.40 -4.22 -8.60
CA VAL A 47 -3.21 -5.44 -8.64
C VAL A 47 -3.84 -5.64 -10.01
N LEU A 48 -4.34 -4.57 -10.64
CA LEU A 48 -4.86 -4.65 -12.01
C LEU A 48 -3.76 -5.03 -13.00
N ALA A 49 -2.57 -4.43 -12.91
CA ALA A 49 -1.42 -4.80 -13.73
C ALA A 49 -1.04 -6.27 -13.52
N TYR A 50 -1.03 -6.76 -12.28
CA TYR A 50 -0.78 -8.16 -11.97
C TYR A 50 -1.82 -9.10 -12.59
N TYR A 51 -3.11 -8.81 -12.47
CA TYR A 51 -4.17 -9.69 -12.97
C TYR A 51 -4.45 -9.58 -14.47
N TYR A 52 -4.18 -8.44 -15.12
CA TYR A 52 -4.47 -8.23 -16.54
C TYR A 52 -3.22 -8.25 -17.42
N VAL A 53 -2.15 -7.54 -17.04
CA VAL A 53 -0.93 -7.44 -17.85
C VAL A 53 -0.09 -8.70 -17.71
N PHE A 54 0.26 -9.09 -16.48
CA PHE A 54 1.08 -10.30 -16.29
C PHE A 54 0.34 -11.57 -16.70
N ASN A 55 -0.97 -11.65 -16.45
CA ASN A 55 -1.78 -12.79 -16.90
C ASN A 55 -1.87 -12.91 -18.43
N SER A 56 -1.99 -11.80 -19.17
CA SER A 56 -2.03 -11.84 -20.64
C SER A 56 -0.65 -12.03 -21.27
N ALA A 57 0.39 -11.40 -20.70
CA ALA A 57 1.75 -11.44 -21.25
C ALA A 57 2.43 -12.79 -21.01
N LEU A 58 2.17 -13.45 -19.87
CA LEU A 58 2.87 -14.69 -19.55
C LEU A 58 2.26 -15.93 -20.19
N ARG A 59 1.06 -15.88 -20.80
CA ARG A 59 0.37 -16.97 -21.56
C ARG A 59 0.39 -18.37 -20.92
N THR A 60 0.83 -18.51 -19.69
CA THR A 60 1.10 -19.78 -19.02
C THR A 60 0.40 -19.78 -17.68
N GLY A 61 -0.20 -20.92 -17.34
CA GLY A 61 -0.79 -21.22 -16.04
C GLY A 61 0.27 -21.24 -14.93
N MET A 62 0.90 -20.10 -14.68
CA MET A 62 2.00 -19.89 -13.76
C MET A 62 1.64 -18.78 -12.76
N PHE A 63 0.38 -18.74 -12.34
CA PHE A 63 -0.01 -18.12 -11.07
C PHE A 63 0.66 -18.93 -9.95
N ARG A 64 1.93 -18.63 -9.70
CA ARG A 64 2.68 -19.16 -8.55
C ARG A 64 2.61 -18.11 -7.45
N THR A 65 2.35 -18.56 -6.23
CA THR A 65 2.41 -17.75 -4.99
C THR A 65 3.63 -16.83 -4.94
N THR A 66 4.76 -17.27 -5.49
CA THR A 66 6.00 -16.49 -5.62
C THR A 66 5.81 -15.15 -6.33
N HIS A 67 5.10 -15.07 -7.46
CA HIS A 67 4.90 -13.81 -8.18
C HIS A 67 3.97 -12.85 -7.42
N TRP A 68 3.02 -13.40 -6.67
CA TRP A 68 2.17 -12.62 -5.79
C TRP A 68 2.97 -12.04 -4.60
N VAL A 69 3.86 -12.82 -3.99
CA VAL A 69 4.75 -12.32 -2.93
C VAL A 69 5.72 -11.25 -3.46
N LEU A 70 6.25 -11.43 -4.67
CA LEU A 70 7.11 -10.42 -5.32
C LEU A 70 6.36 -9.11 -5.60
N THR A 71 5.11 -9.19 -6.08
CA THR A 71 4.29 -7.99 -6.29
C THR A 71 3.84 -7.33 -4.99
N LEU A 72 3.60 -8.11 -3.93
CA LEU A 72 3.39 -7.57 -2.59
C LEU A 72 4.63 -6.81 -2.09
N ALA A 73 5.82 -7.39 -2.24
CA ALA A 73 7.08 -6.74 -1.87
C ALA A 73 7.29 -5.44 -2.69
N LEU A 74 6.92 -5.46 -3.97
CA LEU A 74 6.97 -4.28 -4.83
C LEU A 74 5.96 -3.21 -4.38
N ALA A 75 4.73 -3.58 -4.01
CA ALA A 75 3.74 -2.66 -3.46
C ALA A 75 4.23 -2.01 -2.15
N ALA A 76 4.84 -2.80 -1.26
CA ALA A 76 5.46 -2.32 -0.04
C ALA A 76 6.58 -1.31 -0.34
N GLY A 77 7.48 -1.64 -1.27
CA GLY A 77 8.56 -0.75 -1.71
C GLY A 77 8.05 0.55 -2.33
N LEU A 78 7.01 0.49 -3.18
CA LEU A 78 6.36 1.67 -3.73
C LEU A 78 5.69 2.51 -2.64
N GLY A 79 5.11 1.89 -1.61
CA GLY A 79 4.57 2.59 -0.44
C GLY A 79 5.64 3.42 0.29
N VAL A 80 6.82 2.84 0.53
CA VAL A 80 7.96 3.56 1.11
C VAL A 80 8.37 4.75 0.24
N LEU A 81 8.50 4.52 -1.08
CA LEU A 81 8.89 5.55 -2.04
C LEU A 81 7.88 6.69 -2.08
N LEU A 82 6.58 6.41 -2.17
CA LEU A 82 5.52 7.42 -2.17
C LEU A 82 5.50 8.24 -0.88
N ALA A 83 5.63 7.60 0.28
CA ALA A 83 5.67 8.31 1.55
C ALA A 83 6.87 9.27 1.60
N ASN A 84 8.05 8.83 1.16
CA ASN A 84 9.26 9.65 1.16
C ASN A 84 9.18 10.80 0.12
N THR A 85 8.78 10.53 -1.11
CA THR A 85 8.75 11.55 -2.18
C THR A 85 7.68 12.60 -1.93
N LEU A 86 6.45 12.19 -1.59
CA LEU A 86 5.34 13.11 -1.37
C LEU A 86 5.51 13.92 -0.07
N SER A 87 6.08 13.34 0.99
CA SER A 87 6.34 14.11 2.21
C SER A 87 7.42 15.16 1.96
N LYS A 88 8.51 14.80 1.28
CA LYS A 88 9.57 15.76 0.93
C LYS A 88 9.09 16.85 -0.03
N SER A 89 8.21 16.51 -0.98
CA SER A 89 7.65 17.52 -1.89
C SER A 89 6.74 18.53 -1.19
N HIS A 90 6.20 18.17 -0.01
CA HIS A 90 5.37 19.04 0.82
C HIS A 90 6.15 19.70 1.97
N GLY A 91 7.49 19.66 1.92
CA GLY A 91 8.35 20.35 2.88
C GLY A 91 8.52 19.63 4.22
N ALA A 92 8.20 18.32 4.30
CA ALA A 92 8.48 17.56 5.51
C ALA A 92 10.00 17.40 5.71
N GLU A 93 10.49 17.80 6.88
CA GLU A 93 11.90 17.67 7.21
C GLU A 93 12.30 16.20 7.45
N PRO A 94 13.55 15.81 7.14
CA PRO A 94 14.09 14.51 7.49
C PRO A 94 14.13 14.34 9.01
N SER A 95 13.15 13.60 9.53
CA SER A 95 13.01 13.33 10.97
C SER A 95 12.77 11.85 11.20
N SER A 96 12.98 11.39 12.44
CA SER A 96 12.62 10.02 12.82
C SER A 96 11.14 9.72 12.52
N TYR A 97 10.28 10.73 12.64
CA TYR A 97 8.85 10.64 12.34
C TYR A 97 8.57 10.30 10.88
N LEU A 98 9.30 10.90 9.94
CA LEU A 98 9.20 10.54 8.51
C LEU A 98 9.58 9.07 8.29
N GLY A 99 10.60 8.57 9.00
CA GLY A 99 11.00 7.17 8.97
C GLY A 99 9.87 6.23 9.42
N TYR A 100 9.22 6.52 10.55
CA TYR A 100 8.05 5.75 11.00
C TYR A 100 6.89 5.86 10.02
N PHE A 101 6.64 7.04 9.46
CA PHE A 101 5.60 7.23 8.46
C PHE A 101 5.84 6.37 7.20
N MET A 102 7.09 6.28 6.74
CA MET A 102 7.48 5.41 5.62
C MET A 102 7.20 3.93 5.93
N VAL A 103 7.54 3.45 7.13
CA VAL A 103 7.28 2.06 7.55
C VAL A 103 5.78 1.81 7.67
N VAL A 104 5.02 2.75 8.24
CA VAL A 104 3.56 2.61 8.33
C VAL A 104 2.94 2.59 6.94
N ASN A 105 3.34 3.47 6.02
CA ASN A 105 2.81 3.47 4.65
C ASN A 105 3.22 2.21 3.86
N MET A 106 4.39 1.63 4.13
CA MET A 106 4.80 0.33 3.59
C MET A 106 3.78 -0.77 3.96
N LEU A 107 3.40 -0.82 5.24
CA LEU A 107 2.42 -1.79 5.74
C LEU A 107 1.03 -1.52 5.19
N VAL A 108 0.62 -0.25 5.10
CA VAL A 108 -0.66 0.16 4.51
C VAL A 108 -0.72 -0.22 3.02
N ALA A 109 0.36 -0.01 2.26
CA ALA A 109 0.46 -0.40 0.86
C ALA A 109 0.36 -1.93 0.68
N ALA A 110 1.09 -2.69 1.49
CA ALA A 110 1.02 -4.15 1.49
C ALA A 110 -0.38 -4.66 1.86
N LEU A 111 -1.02 -4.03 2.86
CA LEU A 111 -2.38 -4.35 3.28
C LEU A 111 -3.41 -4.07 2.19
N TRP A 112 -3.34 -2.91 1.52
CA TRP A 112 -4.25 -2.59 0.41
C TRP A 112 -4.06 -3.56 -0.76
N PHE A 113 -2.82 -3.85 -1.13
CA PHE A 113 -2.52 -4.85 -2.16
C PHE A 113 -3.09 -6.22 -1.79
N PHE A 114 -2.93 -6.65 -0.54
CA PHE A 114 -3.49 -7.89 -0.03
C PHE A 114 -5.02 -7.90 -0.11
N LEU A 115 -5.68 -6.86 0.39
CA LEU A 115 -7.14 -6.74 0.38
C LEU A 115 -7.69 -6.75 -1.05
N PHE A 116 -7.10 -5.98 -1.96
CA PHE A 116 -7.50 -5.97 -3.37
C PHE A 116 -7.21 -7.31 -4.05
N SER A 117 -6.11 -7.98 -3.71
CA SER A 117 -5.80 -9.32 -4.22
C SER A 117 -6.85 -10.35 -3.80
N VAL A 118 -7.32 -10.29 -2.55
CA VAL A 118 -8.36 -11.18 -2.03
C VAL A 118 -9.73 -10.84 -2.64
N LEU A 119 -10.06 -9.55 -2.78
CA LEU A 119 -11.35 -9.11 -3.33
C LEU A 119 -11.49 -9.45 -4.82
N LEU A 120 -10.44 -9.21 -5.61
CA LEU A 120 -10.42 -9.49 -7.05
C LEU A 120 -10.27 -10.98 -7.37
N LYS A 121 -9.84 -11.80 -6.39
CA LYS A 121 -9.87 -13.27 -6.50
C LYS A 121 -11.25 -13.79 -6.86
N ARG A 122 -12.33 -13.22 -6.29
CA ARG A 122 -13.72 -13.66 -6.50
C ARG A 122 -14.20 -13.47 -7.94
N TRP A 123 -13.55 -12.58 -8.70
CA TRP A 123 -13.89 -12.26 -10.09
C TRP A 123 -12.90 -12.82 -11.11
N SER A 124 -11.80 -13.44 -10.64
CA SER A 124 -10.81 -14.05 -11.54
C SER A 124 -11.21 -15.48 -11.88
N THR A 125 -11.46 -15.73 -13.17
CA THR A 125 -11.86 -17.03 -13.76
C THR A 125 -10.85 -18.17 -13.51
N TYR A 126 -9.63 -17.87 -13.05
CA TYR A 126 -8.56 -18.84 -12.73
C TYR A 126 -8.32 -19.01 -11.22
N ALA A 127 -9.39 -19.07 -10.43
CA ALA A 127 -9.40 -19.28 -8.97
C ALA A 127 -8.63 -20.53 -8.46
N ARG A 128 -8.21 -21.44 -9.35
CA ARG A 128 -7.46 -22.66 -9.02
C ARG A 128 -5.96 -22.49 -8.76
N THR A 129 -5.36 -21.33 -9.03
CA THR A 129 -3.89 -21.17 -8.99
C THR A 129 -3.37 -20.13 -7.99
N THR A 130 -4.24 -19.46 -7.23
CA THR A 130 -3.82 -18.61 -6.10
C THR A 130 -3.51 -19.41 -4.83
N PRO A 131 -2.60 -18.96 -3.94
CA PRO A 131 -2.21 -19.64 -2.70
C PRO A 131 -3.35 -19.95 -1.71
N PHE A 132 -4.51 -19.32 -1.86
CA PHE A 132 -5.66 -19.54 -1.00
C PHE A 132 -6.54 -20.64 -1.59
N VAL A 133 -6.07 -21.89 -1.49
CA VAL A 133 -6.87 -23.09 -1.79
C VAL A 133 -7.73 -23.36 -0.55
N GLY A 134 -8.92 -22.77 -0.50
CA GLY A 134 -9.88 -22.96 0.59
C GLY A 134 -11.31 -22.78 0.08
N PRO A 135 -12.30 -23.51 0.62
CA PRO A 135 -13.66 -23.56 0.10
C PRO A 135 -14.43 -22.30 0.50
N PHE A 136 -14.34 -21.24 -0.31
CA PHE A 136 -15.20 -20.06 -0.20
C PHE A 136 -15.55 -19.55 -1.59
#